data_AF-A0A922Z2C1-F1
#
_entry.id   AF-A0A922Z2C1-F1
#
_cell.length_a   1.000
_cell.length_b   1.000
_cell.length_c   1.000
_cell.angle_alpha   90.00
_cell.angle_beta   90.00
_cell.angle_gamma   90.00
#
_symmetry.space_group_name_H-M   'P 1'
#
loop_
_entity.id
_entity.type
_entity.pdbx_description
1 polymer ?
#
loop_
_entity_poly.entity_id
_entity_poly.type
_entity_poly.pdbx_seq_one_letter_code
_entity_poly.pdbx_strand_id
1 'polypeptide(L)'
;MEDQLRFATCYWHSFGWGGTDPFGEPSFNRPWHGAGDPMAQATHKADVAFDLFRLIDSPFFTFHDRDVAPEGATLRESNEHLKRIEGVFEHKMDETGVKLLWGTANLFSNRRYMAGAATNPDPDVFAYAAAQVKNVLEMTHRLRGHNYVLWGGREGYETLLNTDLKRELAQLGRFLNLVVEHKHKIGFKGQILIEPKPAE
;
A
#
# COMPACT_ATOMS: atom_id res chain seq x y z
N MET A 1 4.67 -9.63 26.59
CA MET A 1 5.22 -8.46 25.86
C MET A 1 4.72 -8.42 24.43
N GLU A 2 4.59 -9.55 23.72
CA GLU A 2 4.05 -9.57 22.35
C GLU A 2 2.71 -8.82 22.21
N ASP A 3 1.74 -9.09 23.08
CA ASP A 3 0.43 -8.41 23.07
C ASP A 3 0.52 -6.89 23.27
N GLN A 4 1.54 -6.41 23.97
CA GLN A 4 1.77 -5.00 24.25
C GLN A 4 2.51 -4.32 23.10
N LEU A 5 3.51 -4.98 22.51
CA LEU A 5 4.38 -4.40 21.48
C LEU A 5 3.80 -4.55 20.07
N ARG A 6 3.21 -5.71 19.79
CA ARG A 6 2.51 -6.04 18.53
C ARG A 6 3.32 -5.67 17.29
N PHE A 7 4.60 -6.06 17.28
CA PHE A 7 5.51 -5.69 16.21
C PHE A 7 4.99 -6.12 14.83
N ALA A 8 5.22 -5.26 13.85
CA ALA A 8 4.90 -5.53 12.47
C ALA A 8 6.12 -5.28 11.59
N THR A 9 6.39 -6.21 10.67
CA THR A 9 7.42 -6.02 9.66
C THR A 9 6.88 -5.23 8.47
N CYS A 10 7.58 -4.16 8.11
CA CYS A 10 7.23 -3.28 7.01
C CYS A 10 7.69 -3.85 5.66
N TYR A 11 6.76 -4.20 4.77
CA TYR A 11 7.08 -4.91 3.53
C TYR A 11 7.94 -4.10 2.55
N TRP A 12 7.67 -2.79 2.38
CA TRP A 12 8.42 -1.97 1.41
C TRP A 12 9.88 -1.82 1.78
N HIS A 13 10.22 -1.43 3.01
CA HIS A 13 11.63 -1.32 3.40
C HIS A 13 12.33 -2.69 3.48
N SER A 14 11.63 -3.71 3.98
CA SER A 14 12.25 -5.03 4.17
C SER A 14 12.47 -5.77 2.85
N PHE A 15 11.58 -5.65 1.86
CA PHE A 15 11.62 -6.47 0.64
C PHE A 15 11.49 -5.67 -0.67
N GLY A 16 10.87 -4.49 -0.64
CA GLY A 16 10.66 -3.64 -1.82
C GLY A 16 11.86 -2.74 -2.17
N TRP A 17 12.47 -2.09 -1.19
CA TRP A 17 13.54 -1.12 -1.40
C TRP A 17 14.83 -1.81 -1.83
N GLY A 18 15.39 -1.35 -2.96
CA GLY A 18 16.62 -1.87 -3.55
C GLY A 18 17.91 -1.22 -3.03
N GLY A 19 17.84 -0.36 -2.01
CA GLY A 19 18.98 0.40 -1.50
C GLY A 19 19.33 1.64 -2.33
N THR A 20 18.40 2.12 -3.16
CA THR A 20 18.60 3.35 -3.95
C THR A 20 18.49 4.61 -3.09
N ASP A 21 19.22 5.64 -3.51
CA ASP A 21 19.07 7.03 -3.06
C ASP A 21 19.04 7.97 -4.29
N PRO A 22 18.85 9.30 -4.13
CA PRO A 22 18.78 10.23 -5.26
C PRO A 22 20.07 10.35 -6.11
N PHE A 23 21.19 9.74 -5.70
CA PHE A 23 22.51 9.91 -6.28
C PHE A 23 23.15 8.60 -6.77
N GLY A 24 22.47 7.46 -6.61
CA GLY A 24 23.03 6.15 -6.90
C GLY A 24 22.02 5.10 -7.36
N GLU A 25 22.55 4.02 -7.93
CA GLU A 25 21.80 2.85 -8.36
C GLU A 25 21.45 1.91 -7.19
N PRO A 26 20.53 0.94 -7.38
CA PRO A 26 20.23 -0.07 -6.36
C PRO A 26 21.48 -0.83 -5.91
N SER A 27 21.70 -0.93 -4.60
CA SER A 27 22.85 -1.62 -4.01
C SER A 27 22.54 -3.03 -3.50
N PHE A 28 21.27 -3.38 -3.31
CA PHE A 28 20.89 -4.68 -2.77
C PHE A 28 20.74 -5.74 -3.87
N ASN A 29 21.48 -6.84 -3.73
CA ASN A 29 21.39 -7.98 -4.64
C ASN A 29 20.49 -9.07 -4.05
N ARG A 30 19.17 -8.93 -4.26
CA ARG A 30 18.16 -9.88 -3.75
C ARG A 30 17.59 -10.72 -4.90
N PRO A 31 17.37 -12.03 -4.71
CA PRO A 31 16.89 -12.92 -5.78
C PRO A 31 15.61 -12.43 -6.47
N TRP A 32 14.68 -11.81 -5.73
CA TRP A 32 13.41 -11.30 -6.25
C TRP A 32 13.47 -9.91 -6.91
N HIS A 33 14.65 -9.28 -6.97
CA HIS A 33 14.88 -8.03 -7.70
C HIS A 33 15.46 -8.26 -9.11
N GLY A 34 15.82 -9.50 -9.44
CA GLY A 34 16.41 -9.86 -10.73
C GLY A 34 15.41 -9.91 -11.90
N ALA A 35 15.93 -10.21 -13.08
CA ALA A 35 15.12 -10.42 -14.28
C ALA A 35 14.14 -11.60 -14.12
N GLY A 36 13.01 -11.55 -14.83
CA GLY A 36 12.01 -12.63 -14.83
C GLY A 36 10.58 -12.09 -14.96
N ASP A 37 9.61 -12.98 -14.83
CA ASP A 37 8.19 -12.59 -14.74
C ASP A 37 7.94 -11.82 -13.43
N PRO A 38 7.46 -10.56 -13.47
CA PRO A 38 7.21 -9.77 -12.28
C PRO A 38 6.23 -10.43 -11.29
N MET A 39 5.26 -11.21 -11.77
CA MET A 39 4.34 -11.92 -10.89
C MET A 39 5.01 -13.10 -10.19
N ALA A 40 5.84 -13.88 -10.89
CA ALA A 40 6.66 -14.91 -10.26
C ALA A 40 7.60 -14.31 -9.19
N GLN A 41 8.20 -13.15 -9.45
CA GLN A 41 9.05 -12.46 -8.47
C GLN A 41 8.26 -11.96 -7.26
N ALA A 42 7.03 -11.48 -7.45
CA ALA A 42 6.14 -11.10 -6.36
C ALA A 42 5.79 -12.29 -5.45
N THR A 43 5.50 -13.46 -6.03
CA THR A 43 5.26 -14.70 -5.27
C THR A 43 6.52 -15.16 -4.53
N HIS A 44 7.68 -15.16 -5.19
CA HIS A 44 8.94 -15.53 -4.54
C HIS A 44 9.28 -14.59 -3.37
N LYS A 45 9.06 -13.29 -3.53
CA LYS A 45 9.22 -12.31 -2.45
C LYS A 45 8.27 -12.60 -1.29
N ALA A 46 7.03 -13.04 -1.55
CA ALA A 46 6.09 -13.45 -0.51
C ALA A 46 6.59 -14.68 0.26
N ASP A 47 7.19 -15.66 -0.42
CA ASP A 47 7.81 -16.83 0.25
C ASP A 47 8.87 -16.37 1.24
N VAL A 48 9.83 -15.57 0.78
CA VAL A 48 10.92 -15.06 1.62
C VAL A 48 10.40 -14.17 2.76
N ALA A 49 9.36 -13.36 2.49
CA ALA A 49 8.80 -12.48 3.50
C ALA A 49 8.19 -13.25 4.68
N PHE A 50 7.35 -14.25 4.40
CA PHE A 50 6.73 -15.05 5.45
C PHE A 50 7.72 -15.96 6.19
N ASP A 51 8.78 -16.43 5.50
CA ASP A 51 9.90 -17.10 6.18
C ASP A 51 10.60 -16.16 7.16
N LEU A 52 10.89 -14.91 6.75
CA LEU A 52 11.49 -13.92 7.65
C LEU A 52 10.58 -13.63 8.84
N PHE A 53 9.29 -13.39 8.62
CA PHE A 53 8.33 -13.10 9.70
C PHE A 53 8.34 -14.19 10.77
N ARG A 54 8.34 -15.46 10.35
CA ARG A 54 8.43 -16.61 11.26
C ARG A 54 9.78 -16.68 11.98
N LEU A 55 10.89 -16.44 11.28
CA LEU A 55 12.24 -16.53 11.85
C LEU A 55 12.51 -15.47 12.92
N ILE A 56 11.94 -14.26 12.76
CA ILE A 56 12.11 -13.17 13.72
C ILE A 56 10.95 -13.04 14.71
N ASP A 57 10.00 -13.98 14.67
CA ASP A 57 8.80 -14.01 15.51
C ASP A 57 7.98 -12.71 15.42
N SER A 58 7.80 -12.20 14.20
CA SER A 58 6.99 -10.99 13.94
C SER A 58 5.51 -11.38 13.84
N PRO A 59 4.66 -10.99 14.80
CA PRO A 59 3.26 -11.40 14.79
C PRO A 59 2.46 -10.72 13.67
N PHE A 60 2.93 -9.57 13.17
CA PHE A 60 2.28 -8.84 12.11
C PHE A 60 3.19 -8.45 10.93
N PHE A 61 2.58 -8.04 9.82
CA PHE A 61 3.22 -7.31 8.73
C PHE A 61 2.32 -6.19 8.19
N THR A 62 2.89 -5.31 7.37
CA THR A 62 2.19 -4.17 6.73
C THR A 62 2.63 -4.02 5.27
N PHE A 63 1.77 -3.55 4.37
CA PHE A 63 2.12 -3.44 2.94
C PHE A 63 1.43 -2.28 2.21
N HIS A 64 2.07 -1.76 1.15
CA HIS A 64 1.34 -1.13 0.05
C HIS A 64 1.07 -2.14 -1.07
N ASP A 65 -0.04 -1.96 -1.78
CA ASP A 65 -0.41 -2.79 -2.92
C ASP A 65 0.68 -2.90 -4.01
N ARG A 66 1.39 -1.79 -4.28
CA ARG A 66 2.51 -1.76 -5.24
C ARG A 66 3.80 -2.39 -4.72
N ASP A 67 3.90 -2.67 -3.42
CA ASP A 67 5.05 -3.38 -2.86
C ASP A 67 4.90 -4.90 -3.03
N VAL A 68 3.65 -5.38 -3.09
CA VAL A 68 3.35 -6.81 -3.04
C VAL A 68 2.99 -7.37 -4.41
N ALA A 69 2.45 -6.56 -5.32
CA ALA A 69 2.11 -6.96 -6.68
C ALA A 69 2.59 -5.91 -7.71
N PRO A 70 3.02 -6.35 -8.91
CA PRO A 70 3.37 -5.45 -10.01
C PRO A 70 2.11 -4.76 -10.57
N GLU A 71 2.26 -3.49 -10.93
CA GLU A 71 1.24 -2.77 -11.69
C GLU A 71 1.13 -3.34 -13.11
N GLY A 72 -0.09 -3.53 -13.60
CA GLY A 72 -0.37 -3.95 -14.98
C GLY A 72 -0.49 -2.76 -15.92
N ALA A 73 -0.72 -3.02 -17.21
CA ALA A 73 -0.97 -1.97 -18.21
C ALA A 73 -2.30 -1.24 -17.99
N THR A 74 -3.23 -1.87 -17.26
CA THR A 74 -4.53 -1.28 -16.89
C THR A 74 -4.81 -1.45 -15.40
N LEU A 75 -5.76 -0.66 -14.89
CA LEU A 75 -6.26 -0.84 -13.52
C LEU A 75 -6.85 -2.24 -13.31
N ARG A 76 -7.54 -2.78 -14.32
CA ARG A 76 -8.09 -4.15 -14.27
C ARG A 76 -6.99 -5.18 -14.06
N GLU A 77 -5.95 -5.12 -14.89
CA GLU A 77 -4.82 -6.04 -14.81
C GLU A 77 -4.07 -5.88 -13.48
N SER A 78 -3.88 -4.65 -13.01
CA SER A 78 -3.28 -4.37 -11.69
C SER A 78 -4.09 -4.99 -10.55
N ASN A 79 -5.42 -4.92 -10.62
CA ASN A 79 -6.30 -5.53 -9.62
C ASN A 79 -6.26 -7.07 -9.70
N GLU A 80 -6.14 -7.64 -10.90
CA GLU A 80 -5.99 -9.08 -11.09
C GLU A 80 -4.65 -9.60 -10.51
N HIS A 81 -3.55 -8.87 -10.71
CA HIS A 81 -2.26 -9.18 -10.09
C HIS A 81 -2.35 -9.14 -8.55
N LEU A 82 -2.94 -8.08 -8.00
CA LEU A 82 -3.11 -7.93 -6.56
C LEU A 82 -3.98 -9.06 -5.98
N LYS A 83 -5.05 -9.46 -6.67
CA LYS A 83 -5.93 -10.57 -6.26
C LYS A 83 -5.20 -11.92 -6.23
N ARG A 84 -4.24 -12.15 -7.13
CA ARG A 84 -3.40 -13.36 -7.07
C ARG A 84 -2.55 -13.36 -5.80
N ILE A 85 -1.93 -12.22 -5.47
CA ILE A 85 -1.12 -12.08 -4.26
C ILE A 85 -1.97 -12.15 -2.98
N GLU A 86 -3.22 -11.65 -3.00
CA GLU A 86 -4.19 -11.85 -1.92
C GLU A 86 -4.34 -13.34 -1.57
N GLY A 87 -4.55 -14.21 -2.56
CA GLY A 87 -4.66 -15.65 -2.32
C GLY A 87 -3.39 -16.26 -1.76
N VAL A 88 -2.22 -15.83 -2.23
CA VAL A 88 -0.91 -16.26 -1.70
C VAL A 88 -0.75 -15.84 -0.23
N PHE A 89 -1.08 -14.59 0.10
CA PHE A 89 -0.96 -14.07 1.46
C PHE A 89 -1.96 -14.75 2.40
N GLU A 90 -3.20 -14.98 1.95
CA GLU A 90 -4.20 -15.69 2.77
C GLU A 90 -3.69 -17.08 3.17
N HIS A 91 -3.21 -17.87 2.21
CA HIS A 91 -2.64 -19.18 2.48
C HIS A 91 -1.47 -19.12 3.47
N LYS A 92 -0.51 -18.22 3.22
CA LYS A 92 0.67 -18.08 4.09
C LYS A 92 0.33 -17.60 5.50
N MET A 93 -0.66 -16.71 5.64
CA MET A 93 -1.16 -16.28 6.94
C MET A 93 -1.79 -17.45 7.71
N ASP A 94 -2.56 -18.29 7.02
CA ASP A 94 -3.18 -19.47 7.63
C ASP A 94 -2.13 -20.53 8.03
N GLU A 95 -1.08 -20.72 7.24
CA GLU A 95 0.01 -21.66 7.53
C GLU A 95 0.92 -21.20 8.69
N THR A 96 1.24 -19.92 8.74
CA THR A 96 2.26 -19.37 9.67
C THR A 96 1.66 -18.76 10.93
N GLY A 97 0.37 -18.40 10.91
CA GLY A 97 -0.29 -17.66 11.98
C GLY A 97 0.05 -16.15 12.01
N VAL A 98 0.92 -15.68 11.12
CA VAL A 98 1.26 -14.25 10.98
C VAL A 98 0.03 -13.48 10.49
N LYS A 99 -0.19 -12.28 11.02
CA LYS A 99 -1.39 -11.47 10.77
C LYS A 99 -1.09 -10.19 10.02
N LEU A 100 -2.08 -9.66 9.31
CA LEU A 100 -1.98 -8.35 8.68
C LEU A 100 -2.31 -7.25 9.71
N LEU A 101 -1.36 -6.37 10.03
CA LEU A 101 -1.67 -5.20 10.86
C LEU A 101 -2.43 -4.16 10.05
N TRP A 102 -1.96 -3.84 8.84
CA TRP A 102 -2.66 -2.96 7.90
C TRP A 102 -2.14 -3.08 6.48
N GLY A 103 -3.05 -2.84 5.52
CA GLY A 103 -2.71 -2.51 4.14
C GLY A 103 -2.94 -1.03 3.85
N THR A 104 -2.40 -0.54 2.74
CA THR A 104 -2.56 0.84 2.25
C THR A 104 -2.31 0.89 0.74
N ALA A 105 -2.85 1.90 0.05
CA ALA A 105 -2.57 2.10 -1.37
C ALA A 105 -1.34 3.00 -1.55
N ASN A 106 -0.39 2.59 -2.42
CA ASN A 106 0.67 3.49 -2.86
C ASN A 106 0.09 4.46 -3.90
N LEU A 107 -0.24 5.66 -3.43
CA LEU A 107 -0.78 6.77 -4.23
C LEU A 107 0.25 7.87 -4.48
N PHE A 108 1.55 7.52 -4.54
CA PHE A 108 2.62 8.52 -4.55
C PHE A 108 3.81 8.19 -5.45
N SER A 109 4.05 6.91 -5.75
CA SER A 109 5.19 6.49 -6.59
C SER A 109 4.92 6.63 -8.09
N ASN A 110 3.73 6.27 -8.57
CA ASN A 110 3.43 6.37 -10.00
C ASN A 110 3.34 7.85 -10.43
N ARG A 111 3.92 8.18 -11.60
CA ARG A 111 3.90 9.53 -12.19
C ARG A 111 2.50 10.17 -12.23
N ARG A 112 1.43 9.38 -12.37
CA ARG A 112 0.05 9.91 -12.40
C ARG A 112 -0.28 10.75 -11.16
N TYR A 113 0.35 10.46 -10.03
CA TYR A 113 0.14 11.13 -8.75
C TYR A 113 1.07 12.33 -8.52
N MET A 114 1.85 12.75 -9.53
CA MET A 114 2.84 13.84 -9.35
C MET A 114 2.22 15.15 -8.84
N ALA A 115 0.94 15.40 -9.10
CA ALA A 115 0.20 16.58 -8.64
C ALA A 115 -0.84 16.25 -7.55
N GLY A 116 -0.65 15.15 -6.81
CA GLY A 116 -1.59 14.67 -5.80
C GLY A 116 -2.40 13.45 -6.23
N ALA A 117 -3.16 12.87 -5.31
CA ALA A 117 -4.05 11.75 -5.61
C ALA A 117 -5.50 12.16 -5.34
N ALA A 118 -5.90 12.25 -4.07
CA ALA A 118 -7.18 12.83 -3.68
C ALA A 118 -7.19 14.37 -3.82
N THR A 119 -6.03 15.01 -3.72
CA THR A 119 -5.88 16.46 -3.94
C THR A 119 -5.57 16.82 -5.39
N ASN A 120 -5.55 15.86 -6.32
CA ASN A 120 -5.15 16.14 -7.70
C ASN A 120 -6.11 17.13 -8.38
N PRO A 121 -5.61 18.15 -9.12
CA PRO A 121 -6.47 19.04 -9.89
C PRO A 121 -7.20 18.34 -11.05
N ASP A 122 -6.71 17.18 -11.51
CA ASP A 122 -7.34 16.32 -12.51
C ASP A 122 -8.33 15.32 -11.87
N PRO A 123 -9.64 15.40 -12.17
CA PRO A 123 -10.65 14.49 -11.62
C PRO A 123 -10.45 13.02 -12.03
N ASP A 124 -9.78 12.72 -13.14
CA ASP A 124 -9.54 11.34 -13.56
C ASP A 124 -8.49 10.67 -12.68
N VAL A 125 -7.50 11.43 -12.18
CA VAL A 125 -6.52 10.93 -11.20
C VAL A 125 -7.19 10.67 -9.86
N PHE A 126 -8.11 11.55 -9.42
CA PHE A 126 -8.93 11.32 -8.22
C PHE A 126 -9.72 10.01 -8.36
N ALA A 127 -10.37 9.80 -9.50
CA ALA A 127 -11.15 8.59 -9.76
C ALA A 127 -10.28 7.32 -9.74
N TYR A 128 -9.09 7.38 -10.33
CA TYR A 128 -8.13 6.27 -10.29
C TYR A 128 -7.68 5.97 -8.86
N ALA A 129 -7.31 6.99 -8.08
CA ALA A 129 -6.91 6.85 -6.69
C ALA A 129 -8.01 6.21 -5.84
N ALA A 130 -9.27 6.64 -6.02
CA ALA A 130 -10.42 6.07 -5.33
C ALA A 130 -10.63 4.59 -5.68
N ALA A 131 -10.46 4.24 -6.96
CA ALA A 131 -10.58 2.86 -7.42
C ALA A 131 -9.44 1.97 -6.89
N GLN A 132 -8.21 2.49 -6.80
CA GLN A 132 -7.09 1.79 -6.18
C GLN A 132 -7.36 1.57 -4.68
N VAL A 133 -7.72 2.63 -3.92
CA VAL A 133 -8.03 2.51 -2.48
C VAL A 133 -9.16 1.53 -2.21
N LYS A 134 -10.24 1.55 -3.01
CA LYS A 134 -11.31 0.56 -2.94
C LYS A 134 -10.74 -0.87 -2.98
N ASN A 135 -9.93 -1.18 -4.00
CA ASN A 135 -9.40 -2.53 -4.19
C ASN A 135 -8.47 -2.96 -3.05
N VAL A 136 -7.61 -2.05 -2.56
CA VAL A 136 -6.70 -2.37 -1.45
C VAL A 136 -7.42 -2.50 -0.11
N LEU A 137 -8.45 -1.69 0.13
CA LEU A 137 -9.28 -1.79 1.34
C LEU A 137 -10.08 -3.11 1.35
N GLU A 138 -10.61 -3.54 0.21
CA GLU A 138 -11.26 -4.85 0.06
C GLU A 138 -10.28 -6.00 0.32
N MET A 139 -9.06 -5.95 -0.23
CA MET A 139 -8.00 -6.94 0.07
C MET A 139 -7.60 -6.93 1.54
N THR A 140 -7.41 -5.75 2.13
CA THR A 140 -7.09 -5.60 3.56
C THR A 140 -8.19 -6.22 4.42
N HIS A 141 -9.45 -6.04 4.04
CA HIS A 141 -10.57 -6.68 4.71
C HIS A 141 -10.55 -8.21 4.55
N ARG A 142 -10.33 -8.70 3.33
CA ARG A 142 -10.27 -10.14 3.02
C ARG A 142 -9.17 -10.86 3.82
N LEU A 143 -8.02 -10.22 3.95
CA LEU A 143 -6.86 -10.67 4.74
C LEU A 143 -6.99 -10.38 6.24
N ARG A 144 -8.16 -9.96 6.72
CA ARG A 144 -8.45 -9.74 8.15
C ARG A 144 -7.50 -8.71 8.79
N GLY A 145 -7.13 -7.68 8.03
CA GLY A 145 -6.28 -6.58 8.48
C GLY A 145 -6.88 -5.84 9.67
N HIS A 146 -6.04 -5.50 10.65
CA HIS A 146 -6.50 -4.81 11.86
C HIS A 146 -6.79 -3.33 11.63
N ASN A 147 -6.14 -2.70 10.65
CA ASN A 147 -6.31 -1.30 10.30
C ASN A 147 -6.15 -1.10 8.78
N TYR A 148 -6.46 0.10 8.31
CA TYR A 148 -6.13 0.57 6.96
C TYR A 148 -5.54 1.97 7.08
N VAL A 149 -4.39 2.19 6.46
CA VAL A 149 -3.62 3.44 6.58
C VAL A 149 -3.83 4.32 5.35
N LEU A 150 -3.82 5.63 5.56
CA LEU A 150 -3.78 6.66 4.55
C LEU A 150 -2.60 7.58 4.87
N TRP A 151 -1.52 7.44 4.09
CA TRP A 151 -0.38 8.35 4.12
C TRP A 151 -0.39 9.23 2.88
N GLY A 152 -0.48 10.54 3.08
CA GLY A 152 -0.66 11.54 2.03
C GLY A 152 0.64 11.94 1.34
N GLY A 153 1.42 10.99 0.79
CA GLY A 153 2.75 11.27 0.23
C GLY A 153 2.79 12.32 -0.90
N ARG A 154 1.68 12.53 -1.61
CA ARG A 154 1.50 13.60 -2.61
C ARG A 154 0.34 14.53 -2.30
N GLU A 155 -0.33 14.35 -1.16
CA GLU A 155 -1.52 15.12 -0.77
C GLU A 155 -1.08 16.45 -0.13
N GLY A 156 -0.51 17.31 -0.96
CA GLY A 156 0.08 18.60 -0.60
C GLY A 156 0.42 19.38 -1.87
N TYR A 157 1.33 20.35 -1.76
CA TYR A 157 1.72 21.21 -2.86
C TYR A 157 3.22 21.43 -2.92
N GLU A 158 3.74 21.72 -4.11
CA GLU A 158 5.13 22.17 -4.31
C GLU A 158 5.21 23.70 -4.33
N THR A 159 4.18 24.39 -4.83
CA THR A 159 4.11 25.86 -4.83
C THR A 159 2.68 26.35 -4.61
N LEU A 160 2.52 27.38 -3.78
CA LEU A 160 1.20 27.99 -3.55
C LEU A 160 0.65 28.73 -4.78
N LEU A 161 1.49 29.05 -5.76
CA LEU A 161 1.10 29.85 -6.94
C LEU A 161 0.07 29.15 -7.83
N ASN A 162 0.01 27.82 -7.81
CA ASN A 162 -0.90 27.02 -8.62
C ASN A 162 -1.79 26.07 -7.80
N THR A 163 -1.89 26.29 -6.49
CA THR A 163 -2.63 25.42 -5.56
C THR A 163 -3.82 26.14 -4.96
N ASP A 164 -5.01 25.60 -5.17
CA ASP A 164 -6.21 26.00 -4.43
C ASP A 164 -6.38 25.11 -3.20
N LEU A 165 -5.72 25.51 -2.10
CA LEU A 165 -5.73 24.76 -0.84
C LEU A 165 -7.15 24.47 -0.33
N LYS A 166 -8.08 25.41 -0.53
CA LYS A 166 -9.46 25.24 -0.05
C LYS A 166 -10.16 24.14 -0.83
N ARG A 167 -9.99 24.14 -2.16
CA ARG A 167 -10.56 23.11 -3.02
C ARG A 167 -9.91 21.75 -2.76
N GLU A 168 -8.60 21.68 -2.69
CA GLU A 168 -7.87 20.43 -2.49
C GLU A 168 -8.19 19.78 -1.14
N LEU A 169 -8.22 20.56 -0.05
CA LEU A 169 -8.63 20.04 1.26
C LEU A 169 -10.09 19.58 1.28
N ALA A 170 -10.99 20.27 0.54
CA ALA A 170 -12.37 19.82 0.41
C ALA A 170 -12.48 18.49 -0.37
N GLN A 171 -11.66 18.30 -1.41
CA GLN A 171 -11.59 17.03 -2.15
C GLN A 171 -11.01 15.90 -1.29
N LEU A 172 -9.94 16.18 -0.53
CA LEU A 172 -9.39 15.21 0.41
C LEU A 172 -10.42 14.81 1.46
N GLY A 173 -11.16 15.77 2.03
CA GLY A 173 -12.26 15.49 2.97
C GLY A 173 -13.34 14.61 2.34
N ARG A 174 -13.72 14.85 1.08
CA ARG A 174 -14.65 14.00 0.33
C ARG A 174 -14.09 12.59 0.12
N PHE A 175 -12.82 12.48 -0.26
CA PHE A 175 -12.14 11.21 -0.47
C PHE A 175 -12.13 10.37 0.81
N LEU A 176 -11.74 10.96 1.94
CA LEU A 176 -11.75 10.29 3.26
C LEU A 176 -13.15 9.79 3.63
N ASN A 177 -14.20 10.59 3.37
CA ASN A 177 -15.58 10.13 3.57
C ASN A 177 -15.91 8.92 2.71
N LEU A 178 -15.53 8.91 1.42
CA LEU A 178 -15.75 7.76 0.54
C LEU A 178 -15.02 6.49 1.04
N VAL A 179 -13.80 6.62 1.58
CA VAL A 179 -13.08 5.48 2.18
C VAL A 179 -13.85 4.94 3.39
N VAL A 180 -14.32 5.81 4.29
CA VAL A 180 -15.07 5.42 5.48
C VAL A 180 -16.42 4.80 5.12
N GLU A 181 -17.16 5.39 4.20
CA GLU A 181 -18.41 4.85 3.65
C GLU A 181 -18.18 3.46 3.06
N HIS A 182 -17.12 3.27 2.28
CA HIS A 182 -16.79 1.98 1.69
C HIS A 182 -16.40 0.95 2.75
N LYS A 183 -15.59 1.32 3.75
CA LYS A 183 -15.29 0.49 4.93
C LYS A 183 -16.56 -0.04 5.56
N HIS A 184 -17.55 0.83 5.81
CA HIS A 184 -18.83 0.42 6.40
C HIS A 184 -19.64 -0.48 5.47
N LYS A 185 -19.67 -0.15 4.17
CA LYS A 185 -20.38 -0.91 3.15
C LYS A 185 -19.89 -2.37 3.04
N ILE A 186 -18.58 -2.60 3.12
CA ILE A 186 -18.00 -3.95 3.05
C ILE A 186 -17.93 -4.64 4.41
N GLY A 187 -18.28 -3.95 5.50
CA GLY A 187 -18.24 -4.50 6.85
C GLY A 187 -16.86 -4.54 7.51
N PHE A 188 -15.86 -3.83 6.96
CA PHE A 188 -14.52 -3.76 7.54
C PHE A 188 -14.55 -3.10 8.93
N LYS A 189 -14.07 -3.82 9.95
CA LYS A 189 -14.08 -3.35 11.35
C LYS A 189 -12.78 -2.68 11.78
N GLY A 190 -11.70 -2.82 11.01
CA GLY A 190 -10.40 -2.25 11.34
C GLY A 190 -10.41 -0.72 11.36
N GLN A 191 -9.51 -0.11 12.14
CA GLN A 191 -9.40 1.34 12.26
C GLN A 191 -8.92 1.96 10.93
N ILE A 192 -9.46 3.12 10.55
CA ILE A 192 -8.85 3.95 9.49
C ILE A 192 -7.85 4.89 10.17
N LEU A 193 -6.62 4.92 9.68
CA LEU A 193 -5.52 5.70 10.25
C LEU A 193 -5.04 6.73 9.23
N ILE A 194 -4.78 7.94 9.70
CA ILE A 194 -4.04 8.96 8.95
C ILE A 194 -2.61 8.96 9.49
N GLU A 195 -1.63 8.93 8.60
CA GLU A 195 -0.21 9.02 8.97
C GLU A 195 0.31 10.43 8.66
N PRO A 196 0.53 11.30 9.67
CA PRO A 196 0.95 12.68 9.42
C PRO A 196 2.43 12.75 9.05
N LYS A 197 2.76 13.55 8.04
CA LYS A 197 4.14 13.96 7.70
C LYS A 197 4.11 15.43 7.26
N PRO A 198 5.03 16.29 7.74
CA PRO A 198 4.98 17.73 7.43
C PRO A 198 5.44 18.05 6.00
N ALA A 199 6.49 17.40 5.51
CA ALA A 199 7.08 17.59 4.19
C ALA A 199 8.21 16.54 3.94
N GLU A 200 8.70 16.49 2.70
CA GLU A 200 9.99 15.92 2.24
C GLU A 200 10.36 16.51 0.89
#